data_AF-A0A2H8TQC2-F1
#
_entry.id   AF-A0A2H8TQC2-F1
#
_cell.length_a   1.000
_cell.length_b   1.000
_cell.length_c   1.000
_cell.angle_alpha   90.00
_cell.angle_beta   90.00
_cell.angle_gamma   90.00
#
_symmetry.space_group_name_H-M   'P 1'
#
loop_
_entity.id
_entity.type
_entity.pdbx_description
1 polymer ?
#
loop_
_entity_poly.entity_id
_entity_poly.type
_entity_poly.pdbx_seq_one_letter_code
_entity_poly.pdbx_strand_id
1 'polypeptide(L)'
;MLRLFYTKPFNLSSLRSFIPRQPTRNYSSFIKNSPCKKPVPVSPINLNKINPTLMLVGSVGYIGCRYLLDGSNIVHCQHKELEITSDNHFDWNKLLSYLSPDLFNLIAAIAAAFIIALCNLSIPINLQHVINTVLKFAKDEIPFDLKKLTDPLSKLLALYIMQGLSTFICISMLSKVGENVAIRMKYNLFSSILQQELEFFDKTRTGDILQRLTTDVQDFKSSFKLVIIQGLKNVTQLIGGVWTLYNTSPEMTGAVAIILPTIIVIGTFFGSILRKLSKLAQEQGTKSTIIAEEVIGNMRTVRAFASESTECERFLTEIENNGLLHKKLGYGIGLFQASSNVFLNGIVLGTIILGGQLMTTTNLDPGQLMSFLMVTQMLQHSLGQFSLLFGHYVKGVSAGSRIFEYINKSPKTLINEGIQIPHHSFKPEIEFKDITFSYPTRPEQVILTLL
;
A
#
# COMPACT_ATOMS: atom_id res chain seq x y z
N MET A 1 21.06 -30.04 0.42
CA MET A 1 20.36 -31.33 0.19
C MET A 1 19.79 -31.28 -1.22
N LEU A 2 20.55 -31.81 -2.18
CA LEU A 2 20.37 -31.77 -3.63
C LEU A 2 19.94 -33.16 -4.12
N ARG A 3 18.93 -33.26 -4.99
CA ARG A 3 18.68 -34.32 -6.01
C ARG A 3 17.44 -33.90 -6.83
N LEU A 4 17.61 -33.42 -8.07
CA LEU A 4 17.71 -34.17 -9.33
C LEU A 4 16.42 -34.88 -9.74
N PHE A 5 15.73 -34.33 -10.75
CA PHE A 5 15.26 -35.13 -11.88
C PHE A 5 15.46 -34.39 -13.20
N TYR A 6 16.02 -35.15 -14.12
CA TYR A 6 16.53 -34.85 -15.45
C TYR A 6 15.39 -35.08 -16.45
N THR A 7 15.11 -34.14 -17.37
CA THR A 7 14.42 -34.48 -18.64
C THR A 7 15.11 -33.74 -19.79
N LYS A 8 15.35 -34.51 -20.86
CA LYS A 8 16.18 -34.21 -22.04
C LYS A 8 15.69 -32.99 -22.85
N PRO A 9 16.58 -32.30 -23.60
CA PRO A 9 16.19 -31.27 -24.54
C PRO A 9 15.52 -31.89 -25.78
N PHE A 10 14.33 -31.39 -26.12
CA PHE A 10 13.58 -31.77 -27.33
C PHE A 10 14.17 -31.01 -28.52
N ASN A 11 14.78 -31.75 -29.46
CA ASN A 11 15.50 -31.22 -30.60
C ASN A 11 14.51 -30.96 -31.75
N LEU A 12 14.21 -29.68 -32.05
CA LEU A 12 13.21 -29.27 -33.05
C LEU A 12 13.72 -29.26 -34.50
N SER A 13 14.77 -30.03 -34.80
CA SER A 13 15.45 -30.03 -36.12
C SER A 13 14.88 -31.04 -37.14
N SER A 14 13.90 -31.87 -36.79
CA SER A 14 13.38 -32.93 -37.68
C SER A 14 11.96 -32.71 -38.25
N LEU A 15 11.30 -31.57 -38.00
CA LEU A 15 9.94 -31.29 -38.53
C LEU A 15 9.92 -30.21 -39.64
N ARG A 16 11.01 -30.10 -40.42
CA ARG A 16 11.13 -29.10 -41.50
C ARG A 16 10.79 -29.61 -42.91
N SER A 17 10.01 -30.68 -43.03
CA SER A 17 9.53 -31.17 -44.32
C SER A 17 8.09 -31.62 -44.17
N PHE A 18 7.23 -31.22 -45.12
CA PHE A 18 5.78 -31.47 -45.20
C PHE A 18 4.85 -30.37 -44.68
N ILE A 19 4.98 -29.14 -45.20
CA ILE A 19 3.81 -28.32 -45.55
C ILE A 19 4.15 -27.56 -46.86
N PRO A 20 3.40 -27.73 -47.96
CA PRO A 20 3.66 -26.99 -49.19
C PRO A 20 3.32 -25.50 -49.00
N ARG A 21 4.29 -24.63 -49.29
CA ARG A 21 4.10 -23.17 -49.33
C ARG A 21 3.14 -22.82 -50.48
N GLN A 22 1.98 -22.22 -50.17
CA GLN A 22 1.20 -21.51 -51.20
C GLN A 22 1.85 -20.16 -51.51
N PRO A 23 1.81 -19.70 -52.77
CA PRO A 23 2.43 -18.43 -53.16
C PRO A 23 1.67 -17.24 -52.58
N THR A 24 2.40 -16.36 -51.89
CA THR A 24 1.90 -15.11 -51.34
C THR A 24 1.54 -14.14 -52.47
N ARG A 25 0.28 -13.67 -52.47
CA ARG A 25 -0.20 -12.61 -53.35
C ARG A 25 0.40 -11.27 -52.89
N ASN A 26 1.10 -10.56 -53.79
CA ASN A 26 1.73 -9.27 -53.54
C ASN A 26 0.72 -8.21 -53.05
N TYR A 27 0.73 -7.90 -51.75
CA TYR A 27 0.01 -6.78 -51.14
C TYR A 27 0.87 -5.52 -50.95
N SER A 28 2.06 -5.47 -51.57
CA SER A 28 3.03 -4.36 -51.40
C SER A 28 2.58 -3.02 -52.01
N SER A 29 1.54 -3.00 -52.84
CA SER A 29 1.04 -1.76 -53.46
C SER A 29 0.05 -0.99 -52.58
N PHE A 30 -0.58 -1.62 -51.58
CA PHE A 30 -1.61 -0.95 -50.74
C PHE A 30 -1.05 -0.19 -49.52
N ILE A 31 0.20 -0.46 -49.12
CA ILE A 31 0.83 0.22 -47.96
C ILE A 31 1.42 1.59 -48.34
N LYS A 32 1.69 1.84 -49.64
CA LYS A 32 2.36 3.06 -50.11
C LYS A 32 1.53 4.35 -50.03
N ASN A 33 0.21 4.26 -49.80
CA ASN A 33 -0.70 5.41 -49.82
C ASN A 33 -1.34 5.75 -48.46
N SER A 34 -0.73 5.34 -47.34
CA SER A 34 -1.20 5.72 -46.00
C SER A 34 -0.58 7.06 -45.54
N PRO A 35 -1.37 8.04 -45.05
CA PRO A 35 -0.89 9.39 -44.78
C PRO A 35 -0.28 9.49 -43.38
N CYS A 36 0.97 9.03 -43.20
CA CYS A 36 1.73 9.29 -41.98
C CYS A 36 2.74 10.43 -42.20
N LYS A 37 2.47 11.60 -41.59
CA LYS A 37 3.40 12.74 -41.53
C LYS A 37 4.63 12.37 -40.69
N LYS A 38 5.83 12.69 -41.20
CA LYS A 38 7.11 12.51 -40.49
C LYS A 38 7.28 13.53 -39.34
N PRO A 39 7.92 13.16 -38.21
CA PRO A 39 8.17 14.07 -37.09
C PRO A 39 9.35 15.03 -37.35
N VAL A 40 9.24 16.25 -36.81
CA VAL A 40 10.24 17.35 -36.88
C VAL A 40 11.01 17.41 -35.55
N PRO A 41 12.33 17.69 -35.53
CA PRO A 41 13.12 17.74 -34.29
C PRO A 41 12.98 19.10 -33.57
N VAL A 42 13.10 19.12 -32.23
CA VAL A 42 13.08 20.33 -31.38
C VAL A 42 14.29 20.37 -30.44
N SER A 43 14.84 21.58 -30.26
CA SER A 43 16.03 21.99 -29.48
C SER A 43 15.82 22.02 -27.94
N PRO A 44 16.90 21.99 -27.12
CA PRO A 44 16.81 21.84 -25.66
C PRO A 44 16.41 23.13 -24.91
N ILE A 45 15.70 22.96 -23.78
CA ILE A 45 15.15 24.00 -22.90
C ILE A 45 16.12 24.34 -21.76
N ASN A 46 16.26 25.64 -21.45
CA ASN A 46 17.18 26.22 -20.47
C ASN A 46 16.49 26.43 -19.09
N LEU A 47 17.12 26.00 -18.00
CA LEU A 47 16.50 25.76 -16.67
C LEU A 47 16.65 26.90 -15.63
N ASN A 48 17.00 28.12 -16.02
CA ASN A 48 17.50 29.14 -15.07
C ASN A 48 16.47 30.11 -14.42
N LYS A 49 15.19 29.76 -14.30
CA LYS A 49 14.22 30.66 -13.62
C LYS A 49 13.13 29.92 -12.86
N ILE A 50 13.37 29.49 -11.62
CA ILE A 50 12.29 29.26 -10.63
C ILE A 50 12.78 29.66 -9.23
N ASN A 51 12.08 30.62 -8.61
CA ASN A 51 12.37 31.17 -7.27
C ASN A 51 11.43 30.53 -6.21
N PRO A 52 11.86 30.27 -4.95
CA PRO A 52 11.13 29.36 -4.05
C PRO A 52 10.60 30.07 -2.79
N THR A 53 9.34 30.48 -2.77
CA THR A 53 8.67 30.87 -1.51
C THR A 53 7.17 30.62 -1.62
N LEU A 54 6.72 29.40 -1.28
CA LEU A 54 5.44 29.09 -0.58
C LEU A 54 5.19 27.57 -0.57
N MET A 55 5.77 26.81 0.37
CA MET A 55 5.29 25.45 0.65
C MET A 55 5.55 25.08 2.12
N LEU A 56 4.51 25.23 2.93
CA LEU A 56 4.42 24.67 4.27
C LEU A 56 3.05 24.01 4.42
N VAL A 57 3.04 22.94 5.22
CA VAL A 57 1.94 22.02 5.57
C VAL A 57 1.80 20.79 4.67
N GLY A 58 2.04 19.65 5.32
CA GLY A 58 2.05 18.32 4.74
C GLY A 58 0.70 17.87 4.16
N SER A 59 0.78 16.83 3.33
CA SER A 59 -0.33 16.04 2.79
C SER A 59 -1.34 16.69 1.83
N VAL A 60 -1.21 17.96 1.43
CA VAL A 60 -2.11 18.57 0.39
C VAL A 60 -1.37 19.05 -0.88
N GLY A 61 -0.08 18.72 -1.02
CA GLY A 61 0.73 19.07 -2.21
C GLY A 61 0.28 18.45 -3.56
N TYR A 62 -0.80 17.66 -3.57
CA TYR A 62 -1.34 17.05 -4.79
C TYR A 62 -2.10 18.04 -5.68
N ILE A 63 -2.64 19.13 -5.12
CA ILE A 63 -3.52 20.05 -5.85
C ILE A 63 -2.75 21.27 -6.40
N GLY A 64 -1.74 21.78 -5.68
CA GLY A 64 -0.99 22.98 -6.09
C GLY A 64 0.02 22.79 -7.22
N CYS A 65 0.47 21.55 -7.49
CA CYS A 65 1.46 21.28 -8.54
C CYS A 65 0.83 21.04 -9.93
N ARG A 66 -0.51 20.98 -10.03
CA ARG A 66 -1.23 20.72 -11.29
C ARG A 66 -1.32 21.95 -12.20
N TYR A 67 -1.09 23.16 -11.68
CA TYR A 67 -1.32 24.41 -12.41
C TYR A 67 -0.07 25.11 -12.97
N LEU A 68 1.14 24.64 -12.66
CA LEU A 68 2.37 25.40 -13.00
C LEU A 68 3.23 24.83 -14.13
N LEU A 69 2.93 23.64 -14.65
CA LEU A 69 3.73 23.02 -15.71
C LEU A 69 2.87 22.12 -16.62
N ASP A 70 1.78 22.68 -17.18
CA ASP A 70 1.12 22.01 -18.30
C ASP A 70 1.68 22.56 -19.62
N GLY A 71 2.47 21.72 -20.28
CA GLY A 71 3.26 22.06 -21.45
C GLY A 71 3.80 20.79 -22.10
N SER A 72 2.92 19.82 -22.34
CA SER A 72 3.26 18.67 -23.18
C SER A 72 2.03 18.13 -23.91
N ASN A 73 2.06 18.20 -25.24
CA ASN A 73 1.16 17.44 -26.11
C ASN A 73 1.49 15.95 -25.96
N ILE A 74 0.70 15.25 -25.14
CA ILE A 74 0.69 13.79 -25.07
C ILE A 74 -0.56 13.36 -25.85
N VAL A 75 -0.39 12.48 -26.83
CA VAL A 75 -1.52 11.78 -27.44
C VAL A 75 -2.13 10.91 -26.33
N HIS A 76 -3.23 11.38 -25.77
CA HIS A 76 -4.08 10.59 -24.87
C HIS A 76 -4.66 9.44 -25.68
N CYS A 77 -3.99 8.29 -25.69
CA CYS A 77 -4.73 7.04 -25.80
C CYS A 77 -5.54 6.93 -24.52
N GLN A 78 -6.83 7.25 -24.65
CA GLN A 78 -7.84 7.09 -23.62
C GLN A 78 -8.04 5.58 -23.39
N HIS A 79 -7.04 4.91 -22.82
CA HIS A 79 -7.38 3.80 -21.95
C HIS A 79 -8.19 4.43 -20.85
N LYS A 80 -9.43 3.96 -20.72
CA LYS A 80 -10.25 4.17 -19.53
C LYS A 80 -9.32 3.90 -18.36
N GLU A 81 -8.78 4.97 -17.77
CA GLU A 81 -8.30 4.88 -16.41
C GLU A 81 -9.43 4.13 -15.72
N LEU A 82 -9.11 3.02 -15.07
CA LEU A 82 -9.94 2.62 -13.95
C LEU A 82 -9.98 3.87 -13.10
N GLU A 83 -11.01 4.70 -13.33
CA GLU A 83 -11.41 5.75 -12.44
C GLU A 83 -11.39 5.01 -11.12
N ILE A 84 -10.39 5.33 -10.30
CA ILE A 84 -10.59 5.30 -8.87
C ILE A 84 -11.72 6.30 -8.73
N THR A 85 -12.96 5.81 -8.91
CA THR A 85 -14.19 6.58 -8.80
C THR A 85 -14.05 7.25 -7.47
N SER A 86 -13.78 8.55 -7.54
CA SER A 86 -13.30 9.36 -6.44
C SER A 86 -14.40 9.63 -5.42
N ASP A 87 -15.56 8.97 -5.52
CA ASP A 87 -16.74 9.20 -4.71
C ASP A 87 -17.33 7.93 -4.06
N ASN A 88 -16.56 6.85 -3.90
CA ASN A 88 -16.99 5.77 -2.99
C ASN A 88 -16.51 6.07 -1.58
N HIS A 89 -17.24 6.94 -0.88
CA HIS A 89 -17.08 7.15 0.56
C HIS A 89 -17.11 5.78 1.27
N PHE A 90 -16.07 5.51 2.05
CA PHE A 90 -16.02 4.31 2.86
C PHE A 90 -17.13 4.37 3.93
N ASP A 91 -18.05 3.42 3.88
CA ASP A 91 -19.17 3.33 4.83
C ASP A 91 -18.69 2.94 6.24
N TRP A 92 -18.21 3.93 7.01
CA TRP A 92 -17.75 3.74 8.39
C TRP A 92 -18.84 3.16 9.30
N ASN A 93 -20.10 3.53 9.09
CA ASN A 93 -21.22 3.03 9.87
C ASN A 93 -21.43 1.52 9.68
N LYS A 94 -21.26 1.02 8.45
CA LYS A 94 -21.34 -0.42 8.17
C LYS A 94 -20.16 -1.15 8.77
N LEU A 95 -18.95 -0.61 8.66
CA LEU A 95 -17.79 -1.18 9.35
C LEU A 95 -18.07 -1.30 10.87
N LEU A 96 -18.67 -0.28 11.48
CA LEU A 96 -19.04 -0.33 12.90
C LEU A 96 -20.09 -1.40 13.20
N SER A 97 -21.07 -1.63 12.32
CA SER A 97 -22.04 -2.71 12.49
C SER A 97 -21.41 -4.10 12.33
N TYR A 98 -20.39 -4.25 11.49
CA TYR A 98 -19.60 -5.50 11.42
C TYR A 98 -18.73 -5.73 12.65
N LEU A 99 -18.35 -4.68 13.36
CA LEU A 99 -17.53 -4.74 14.57
C LEU A 99 -18.36 -4.86 15.86
N SER A 100 -19.63 -4.43 15.84
CA SER A 100 -20.52 -4.42 17.01
C SER A 100 -20.59 -5.74 17.80
N PRO A 101 -20.66 -6.94 17.18
CA PRO A 101 -20.74 -8.19 17.96
C PRO A 101 -19.43 -8.56 18.67
N ASP A 102 -18.29 -8.00 18.25
CA ASP A 102 -16.96 -8.31 18.78
C ASP A 102 -16.33 -7.11 19.53
N LEU A 103 -17.13 -6.10 19.89
CA LEU A 103 -16.66 -4.86 20.51
C LEU A 103 -15.89 -5.11 21.81
N PHE A 104 -16.31 -6.07 22.63
CA PHE A 104 -15.62 -6.38 23.88
C PHE A 104 -14.17 -6.83 23.65
N ASN A 105 -13.97 -7.74 22.69
CA ASN A 105 -12.63 -8.22 22.33
C ASN A 105 -11.77 -7.11 21.69
N LEU A 106 -12.39 -6.22 20.92
CA LEU A 106 -11.72 -5.07 20.32
C LEU A 106 -11.30 -4.05 21.37
N ILE A 107 -12.15 -3.72 22.34
CA ILE A 107 -11.83 -2.82 23.46
C ILE A 107 -10.70 -3.42 24.31
N ALA A 108 -10.76 -4.72 24.61
CA ALA A 108 -9.67 -5.40 25.32
C ALA A 108 -8.34 -5.33 24.56
N ALA A 109 -8.35 -5.50 23.24
CA ALA A 109 -7.16 -5.37 22.41
C ALA A 109 -6.61 -3.93 22.37
N ILE A 110 -7.49 -2.93 22.29
CA ILE A 110 -7.11 -1.50 22.33
C ILE A 110 -6.50 -1.15 23.69
N ALA A 111 -7.10 -1.60 24.79
CA ALA A 111 -6.56 -1.38 26.13
C ALA A 111 -5.17 -2.03 26.29
N ALA A 112 -5.01 -3.28 25.82
CA ALA A 112 -3.71 -3.96 25.81
C ALA A 112 -2.68 -3.22 24.94
N ALA A 113 -3.06 -2.72 23.76
CA ALA A 113 -2.19 -1.92 22.90
C ALA A 113 -1.75 -0.61 23.57
N PHE A 114 -2.64 0.03 24.33
CA PHE A 114 -2.31 1.21 25.10
C PHE A 114 -1.30 0.90 26.22
N ILE A 115 -1.50 -0.20 26.96
CA ILE A 115 -0.54 -0.68 27.97
C ILE A 115 0.83 -0.95 27.33
N ILE A 116 0.87 -1.59 26.15
CA ILE A 116 2.13 -1.83 25.42
C ILE A 116 2.83 -0.51 25.09
N ALA A 117 2.09 0.51 24.66
CA ALA A 117 2.66 1.82 24.35
C ALA A 117 3.26 2.49 25.60
N LEU A 118 2.53 2.46 26.73
CA LEU A 118 2.99 2.98 28.02
C LEU A 118 4.21 2.24 28.55
N CYS A 119 4.25 0.90 28.43
CA CYS A 119 5.44 0.11 28.79
C CYS A 119 6.66 0.55 27.98
N ASN A 120 6.52 0.64 26.65
CA ASN A 120 7.62 1.06 25.77
C ASN A 120 8.15 2.45 26.12
N LEU A 121 7.27 3.37 26.54
CA LEU A 121 7.67 4.70 26.98
C LEU A 121 8.38 4.69 28.35
N SER A 122 7.93 3.81 29.25
CA SER A 122 8.46 3.70 30.60
C SER A 122 9.83 3.02 30.64
N ILE A 123 10.15 2.16 29.67
CA ILE A 123 11.42 1.42 29.63
C ILE A 123 12.64 2.37 29.61
N PRO A 124 12.76 3.34 28.68
CA PRO A 124 13.88 4.30 28.67
C PRO A 124 14.01 5.14 29.96
N ILE A 125 12.88 5.51 30.56
CA ILE A 125 12.84 6.34 31.78
C ILE A 125 13.34 5.53 32.98
N ASN A 126 12.90 4.27 33.12
CA ASN A 126 13.38 3.41 34.19
C ASN A 126 14.84 3.00 33.99
N LEU A 127 15.28 2.84 32.73
CA LEU A 127 16.67 2.53 32.41
C LEU A 127 17.61 3.67 32.84
N GLN A 128 17.18 4.93 32.71
CA GLN A 128 17.92 6.09 33.24
C GLN A 128 18.23 5.96 34.73
N HIS A 129 17.25 5.54 35.55
CA HIS A 129 17.46 5.39 36.98
C HIS A 129 18.49 4.30 37.31
N VAL A 130 18.48 3.20 36.55
CA VAL A 130 19.51 2.14 36.66
C VAL A 130 20.89 2.73 36.37
N ILE A 131 21.03 3.45 35.25
CA ILE A 131 22.30 4.03 34.83
C ILE A 131 22.83 5.02 35.86
N ASN A 132 22.00 5.92 36.38
CA ASN A 132 22.43 6.88 37.41
C ASN A 132 22.87 6.18 38.69
N THR A 133 22.20 5.10 39.07
CA THR A 133 22.56 4.33 40.26
C THR A 133 23.90 3.60 40.06
N VAL A 134 24.12 2.97 38.90
CA VAL A 134 25.39 2.33 38.55
C VAL A 134 26.55 3.34 38.50
N LEU A 135 26.31 4.52 37.92
CA LEU A 135 27.33 5.56 37.84
C LEU A 135 27.69 6.14 39.22
N LYS A 136 26.74 6.23 40.15
CA LYS A 136 27.04 6.59 41.55
C LYS A 136 27.93 5.54 42.23
N PHE A 137 27.65 4.25 42.04
CA PHE A 137 28.52 3.18 42.55
C PHE A 137 29.94 3.24 41.96
N ALA A 138 30.06 3.58 40.67
CA ALA A 138 31.36 3.71 40.01
C ALA A 138 32.15 4.95 40.47
N LYS A 139 31.46 6.02 40.89
CA LYS A 139 32.08 7.30 41.27
C LYS A 139 32.44 7.38 42.75
N ASP A 140 31.67 6.74 43.62
CA ASP A 140 31.83 6.80 45.08
C ASP A 140 32.64 5.61 45.67
N GLU A 141 33.20 4.72 44.83
CA GLU A 141 33.95 3.50 45.25
C GLU A 141 33.22 2.61 46.28
N ILE A 142 31.89 2.67 46.30
CA ILE A 142 31.05 1.88 47.23
C ILE A 142 31.03 0.43 46.74
N PRO A 143 31.13 -0.60 47.62
CA PRO A 143 30.97 -1.99 47.21
C PRO A 143 29.64 -2.20 46.49
N PHE A 144 29.68 -3.00 45.43
CA PHE A 144 28.54 -3.28 44.54
C PHE A 144 27.39 -3.94 45.32
N ASP A 145 26.47 -3.14 45.87
CA ASP A 145 25.37 -3.64 46.67
C ASP A 145 24.16 -3.95 45.77
N LEU A 146 24.00 -5.24 45.46
CA LEU A 146 22.91 -5.75 44.63
C LEU A 146 21.54 -5.36 45.18
N LYS A 147 21.38 -5.15 46.50
CA LYS A 147 20.09 -4.80 47.11
C LYS A 147 19.56 -3.42 46.71
N LYS A 148 20.45 -2.47 46.38
CA LYS A 148 20.05 -1.14 45.88
C LYS A 148 19.74 -1.15 44.37
N LEU A 149 20.27 -2.15 43.65
CA LEU A 149 20.00 -2.37 42.22
C LEU A 149 18.78 -3.25 41.99
N THR A 150 18.39 -4.11 42.93
CA THR A 150 17.21 -4.99 42.79
C THR A 150 15.91 -4.22 42.61
N ASP A 151 15.76 -3.04 43.22
CA ASP A 151 14.53 -2.25 43.11
C ASP A 151 14.27 -1.71 41.69
N PRO A 152 15.22 -1.01 41.03
CA PRO A 152 15.01 -0.56 39.65
C PRO A 152 15.04 -1.71 38.64
N LEU A 153 15.84 -2.77 38.87
CA LEU A 153 15.92 -3.92 37.97
C LEU A 153 14.65 -4.79 38.02
N SER A 154 14.07 -5.00 39.20
CA SER A 154 12.81 -5.74 39.35
C SER A 154 11.63 -5.03 38.69
N LYS A 155 11.56 -3.70 38.79
CA LYS A 155 10.57 -2.89 38.05
C LYS A 155 10.71 -3.06 36.54
N LEU A 156 11.94 -3.05 36.04
CA LEU A 156 12.22 -3.18 34.60
C LEU A 156 11.88 -4.60 34.10
N LEU A 157 12.20 -5.63 34.87
CA LEU A 157 11.78 -7.01 34.60
C LEU A 157 10.24 -7.14 34.58
N ALA A 158 9.56 -6.55 35.56
CA ALA A 158 8.10 -6.55 35.61
C ALA A 158 7.47 -5.86 34.39
N LEU A 159 8.04 -4.74 33.94
CA LEU A 159 7.59 -4.05 32.72
C LEU A 159 7.74 -4.91 31.46
N TYR A 160 8.84 -5.65 31.29
CA TYR A 160 9.01 -6.55 30.15
C TYR A 160 8.04 -7.72 30.18
N ILE A 161 7.79 -8.32 31.35
CA ILE A 161 6.80 -9.39 31.50
C ILE A 161 5.40 -8.86 31.18
N MET A 162 5.04 -7.69 31.72
CA MET A 162 3.75 -7.03 31.46
C MET A 162 3.59 -6.68 29.99
N GLN A 163 4.63 -6.19 29.33
CA GLN A 163 4.64 -5.91 27.89
C GLN A 163 4.43 -7.19 27.08
N GLY A 164 5.15 -8.27 27.40
CA GLY A 164 5.02 -9.56 26.71
C GLY A 164 3.62 -10.14 26.81
N LEU A 165 3.05 -10.16 28.02
CA LEU A 165 1.69 -10.63 28.28
C LEU A 165 0.65 -9.77 27.54
N SER A 166 0.79 -8.44 27.62
CA SER A 166 -0.11 -7.51 26.93
C SER A 166 -0.04 -7.68 25.41
N THR A 167 1.16 -7.92 24.86
CA THR A 167 1.37 -8.17 23.43
C THR A 167 0.67 -9.46 22.99
N PHE A 168 0.79 -10.53 23.77
CA PHE A 168 0.10 -11.79 23.50
C PHE A 168 -1.42 -11.63 23.52
N ILE A 169 -1.97 -10.95 24.53
CA ILE A 169 -3.42 -10.67 24.63
C ILE A 169 -3.89 -9.83 23.45
N CYS A 170 -3.19 -8.74 23.14
CA CYS A 170 -3.52 -7.83 22.05
C CYS A 170 -3.56 -8.55 20.70
N ILE A 171 -2.51 -9.31 20.36
CA ILE A 171 -2.42 -10.02 19.08
C ILE A 171 -3.49 -11.10 18.99
N SER A 172 -3.69 -11.89 20.05
CA SER A 172 -4.67 -12.98 20.05
C SER A 172 -6.10 -12.47 19.92
N MET A 173 -6.48 -11.47 20.72
CA MET A 173 -7.83 -10.89 20.70
C MET A 173 -8.12 -10.21 19.36
N LEU A 174 -7.20 -9.38 18.86
CA LEU A 174 -7.41 -8.72 17.58
C LEU A 174 -7.40 -9.71 16.40
N SER A 175 -6.61 -10.79 16.51
CA SER A 175 -6.63 -11.82 15.47
C SER A 175 -8.00 -12.48 15.36
N LYS A 176 -8.63 -12.78 16.52
CA LYS A 176 -9.99 -13.32 16.61
C LYS A 176 -11.03 -12.36 16.03
N VAL A 177 -10.99 -11.08 16.43
CA VAL A 177 -11.90 -10.05 15.89
C VAL A 177 -11.75 -9.94 14.38
N GLY A 178 -10.52 -9.84 13.88
CA GLY A 178 -10.27 -9.72 12.44
C GLY A 178 -10.70 -10.94 11.63
N GLU A 179 -10.65 -12.15 12.21
CA GLU A 179 -11.18 -13.36 11.56
C GLU A 179 -12.71 -13.36 11.51
N ASN A 180 -13.37 -13.06 12.64
CA ASN A 180 -14.83 -13.00 12.72
C ASN A 180 -15.40 -11.97 11.74
N VAL A 181 -14.79 -10.78 11.65
CA VAL A 181 -15.15 -9.75 10.68
C VAL A 181 -14.96 -10.24 9.26
N ALA A 182 -13.83 -10.90 8.95
CA ALA A 182 -13.56 -11.42 7.62
C ALA A 182 -14.57 -12.52 7.21
N ILE A 183 -14.96 -13.40 8.12
CA ILE A 183 -15.99 -14.41 7.89
C ILE A 183 -17.33 -13.75 7.54
N ARG A 184 -17.78 -12.79 8.35
CA ARG A 184 -19.03 -12.05 8.10
C ARG A 184 -19.00 -11.29 6.78
N MET A 185 -17.87 -10.64 6.46
CA MET A 185 -17.69 -9.95 5.18
C MET A 185 -17.75 -10.91 4.00
N LYS A 186 -17.03 -12.04 4.05
CA LYS A 186 -17.07 -13.06 2.98
C LYS A 186 -18.46 -13.62 2.78
N TYR A 187 -19.15 -13.96 3.87
CA TYR A 187 -20.50 -14.50 3.79
C TYR A 187 -21.49 -13.50 3.18
N ASN A 188 -21.52 -12.26 3.67
CA ASN A 188 -22.42 -11.23 3.13
C ASN A 188 -22.08 -10.84 1.69
N LEU A 189 -20.79 -10.78 1.35
CA LEU A 189 -20.34 -10.53 -0.01
C LEU A 189 -20.78 -11.65 -0.95
N PHE A 190 -20.53 -12.91 -0.57
CA PHE A 190 -20.94 -14.07 -1.36
C PHE A 190 -22.46 -14.15 -1.53
N SER A 191 -23.21 -13.91 -0.44
CA SER A 191 -24.68 -13.85 -0.47
C SER A 191 -25.19 -12.75 -1.41
N SER A 192 -24.64 -11.53 -1.30
CA SER A 192 -25.01 -10.41 -2.17
C SER A 192 -24.71 -10.69 -3.66
N ILE A 193 -23.56 -11.30 -3.95
CA ILE A 193 -23.18 -11.70 -5.31
C ILE A 193 -24.18 -12.71 -5.88
N LEU A 194 -24.56 -13.74 -5.11
CA LEU A 194 -25.54 -14.74 -5.55
C LEU A 194 -26.93 -14.15 -5.80
N GLN A 195 -27.25 -13.04 -5.16
CA GLN A 195 -28.52 -12.35 -5.36
C GLN A 195 -28.55 -11.43 -6.59
N GLN A 196 -27.41 -11.21 -7.27
CA GLN A 196 -27.37 -10.34 -8.45
C GLN A 196 -28.01 -10.98 -9.68
N GLU A 197 -28.51 -10.12 -10.58
CA GLU A 197 -29.02 -10.47 -11.90
C GLU A 197 -27.94 -11.04 -12.85
N LEU A 198 -28.38 -11.83 -13.85
CA LEU A 198 -27.50 -12.39 -14.88
C LEU A 198 -26.71 -11.32 -15.64
N GLU A 199 -27.30 -10.14 -15.88
CA GLU A 199 -26.62 -8.99 -16.52
C GLU A 199 -25.33 -8.60 -15.77
N PHE A 200 -25.31 -8.72 -14.44
CA PHE A 200 -24.11 -8.42 -13.67
C PHE A 200 -22.98 -9.42 -13.95
N PHE A 201 -23.32 -10.71 -14.09
CA PHE A 201 -22.36 -11.76 -14.41
C PHE A 201 -21.87 -11.69 -15.85
N ASP A 202 -22.69 -11.20 -16.79
CA ASP A 202 -22.27 -10.96 -18.17
C ASP A 202 -21.29 -9.77 -18.29
N LYS A 203 -21.47 -8.75 -17.45
CA LYS A 203 -20.61 -7.54 -17.44
C LYS A 203 -19.33 -7.72 -16.62
N THR A 204 -19.34 -8.57 -15.61
CA THR A 204 -18.26 -8.69 -14.63
C THR A 204 -17.52 -9.99 -14.81
N ARG A 205 -16.20 -9.96 -14.96
CA ARG A 205 -15.41 -11.19 -15.11
C ARG A 205 -15.43 -11.99 -13.80
N THR A 206 -15.55 -13.31 -13.88
CA THR A 206 -15.51 -14.21 -12.72
C THR A 206 -14.22 -14.04 -11.90
N GLY A 207 -13.10 -13.73 -12.57
CA GLY A 207 -11.81 -13.45 -11.91
C GLY A 207 -11.87 -12.24 -10.97
N ASP A 208 -12.57 -11.17 -11.38
CA ASP A 208 -12.70 -9.95 -10.57
C ASP A 208 -13.54 -10.21 -9.32
N ILE A 209 -14.60 -11.01 -9.45
CA ILE A 209 -15.45 -11.43 -8.34
C ILE A 209 -14.63 -12.26 -7.32
N LEU A 210 -13.85 -13.22 -7.81
CA LEU A 210 -13.00 -14.07 -6.96
C LEU A 210 -11.91 -13.24 -6.24
N GLN A 211 -11.31 -12.28 -6.94
CA GLN A 211 -10.32 -11.36 -6.37
C GLN A 211 -10.92 -10.51 -5.25
N ARG A 212 -12.13 -9.99 -5.42
CA ARG A 212 -12.85 -9.26 -4.35
C ARG A 212 -13.15 -10.16 -3.15
N LEU A 213 -13.58 -11.40 -3.38
CA LEU A 213 -13.94 -12.35 -2.32
C LEU A 213 -12.73 -12.84 -1.50
N THR A 214 -11.56 -12.93 -2.11
CA THR A 214 -10.36 -13.51 -1.51
C THR A 214 -9.33 -12.45 -1.14
N THR A 215 -8.71 -11.83 -2.14
CA THR A 215 -7.60 -10.88 -1.98
C THR A 215 -8.04 -9.60 -1.29
N ASP A 216 -9.12 -8.95 -1.72
CA ASP A 216 -9.55 -7.68 -1.12
C ASP A 216 -9.97 -7.87 0.35
N VAL A 217 -10.68 -8.95 0.69
CA VAL A 217 -11.05 -9.24 2.08
C VAL A 217 -9.82 -9.49 2.95
N GLN A 218 -8.84 -10.23 2.43
CA GLN A 218 -7.60 -10.50 3.15
C GLN A 218 -6.77 -9.23 3.34
N ASP A 219 -6.70 -8.38 2.32
CA ASP A 219 -6.00 -7.09 2.36
C ASP A 219 -6.67 -6.13 3.34
N PHE A 220 -8.00 -6.06 3.35
CA PHE A 220 -8.76 -5.29 4.33
C PHE A 220 -8.49 -5.80 5.76
N LYS A 221 -8.61 -7.11 6.00
CA LYS A 221 -8.35 -7.75 7.30
C LYS A 221 -6.94 -7.48 7.82
N SER A 222 -5.92 -7.66 6.97
CA SER A 222 -4.52 -7.44 7.34
C SER A 222 -4.27 -5.97 7.66
N SER A 223 -4.77 -5.07 6.81
CA SER A 223 -4.63 -3.63 6.99
C SER A 223 -5.34 -3.14 8.26
N PHE A 224 -6.56 -3.64 8.52
CA PHE A 224 -7.32 -3.33 9.74
C PHE A 224 -6.55 -3.71 11.01
N LYS A 225 -5.97 -4.93 11.05
CA LYS A 225 -5.16 -5.39 12.18
C LYS A 225 -3.93 -4.49 12.40
N LEU A 226 -3.21 -4.17 11.32
CA LEU A 226 -2.01 -3.33 11.39
C LEU A 226 -2.35 -1.91 11.86
N VAL A 227 -3.35 -1.27 11.24
CA VAL A 227 -3.75 0.11 11.53
C VAL A 227 -4.16 0.28 12.98
N ILE A 228 -4.92 -0.66 13.56
CA ILE A 228 -5.34 -0.55 14.96
C ILE A 228 -4.16 -0.73 15.92
N ILE A 229 -3.37 -1.81 15.79
CA ILE A 229 -2.29 -2.09 16.74
C ILE A 229 -1.18 -1.06 16.61
N GLN A 230 -0.63 -0.94 15.40
CA GLN A 230 0.54 -0.12 15.18
C GLN A 230 0.18 1.35 15.18
N GLY A 231 -1.03 1.73 14.74
CA GLY A 231 -1.47 3.13 14.76
C GLY A 231 -1.60 3.65 16.16
N LEU A 232 -2.38 2.98 17.00
CA LEU A 232 -2.55 3.40 18.39
C LEU A 232 -1.22 3.42 19.15
N LYS A 233 -0.39 2.38 18.97
CA LYS A 233 0.94 2.32 19.57
C LYS A 233 1.83 3.47 19.12
N ASN A 234 1.97 3.69 17.81
CA ASN A 234 2.86 4.72 17.28
C ASN A 234 2.38 6.13 17.65
N VAL A 235 1.08 6.40 17.56
CA VAL A 235 0.50 7.70 17.97
C VAL A 235 0.76 7.97 19.45
N THR A 236 0.50 6.99 20.31
CA THR A 236 0.74 7.12 21.76
C THR A 236 2.24 7.31 22.05
N GLN A 237 3.12 6.58 21.36
CA GLN A 237 4.57 6.73 21.50
C GLN A 237 5.08 8.08 21.00
N LEU A 238 4.51 8.62 19.92
CA LEU A 238 4.86 9.94 19.40
C LEU A 238 4.46 11.04 20.40
N ILE A 239 3.21 11.04 20.85
CA ILE A 239 2.69 12.04 21.80
C ILE A 239 3.43 11.92 23.14
N GLY A 240 3.47 10.72 23.71
CA GLY A 240 4.12 10.48 24.99
C GLY A 240 5.64 10.69 24.93
N GLY A 241 6.28 10.37 23.80
CA GLY A 241 7.72 10.54 23.64
C GLY A 241 8.09 12.01 23.55
N VAL A 242 7.35 12.81 22.79
CA VAL A 242 7.52 14.28 22.76
C VAL A 242 7.31 14.88 24.15
N TRP A 243 6.27 14.46 24.86
CA TRP A 243 6.03 14.88 26.25
C TRP A 243 7.19 14.53 27.18
N THR A 244 7.76 13.33 27.03
CA THR A 244 8.90 12.87 27.83
C THR A 244 10.17 13.67 27.52
N LEU A 245 10.46 13.93 26.24
CA LEU A 245 11.63 14.73 25.84
C LEU A 245 11.55 16.14 26.41
N TYR A 246 10.37 16.77 26.32
CA TYR A 246 10.14 18.12 26.83
C TYR A 246 10.38 18.21 28.35
N ASN A 247 9.93 17.22 29.12
CA ASN A 247 10.12 17.18 30.58
C ASN A 247 11.57 16.86 30.98
N THR A 248 12.31 16.10 30.17
CA THR A 248 13.71 15.74 30.47
C THR A 248 14.66 16.92 30.24
N SER A 249 14.60 17.54 29.06
CA SER A 249 15.41 18.72 28.77
C SER A 249 14.75 19.58 27.69
N PRO A 250 14.21 20.76 28.04
CA PRO A 250 13.58 21.65 27.06
C PRO A 250 14.62 22.22 26.07
N GLU A 251 15.87 22.43 26.50
CA GLU A 251 16.95 22.97 25.66
C GLU A 251 17.34 22.01 24.54
N MET A 252 17.54 20.72 24.86
CA MET A 252 17.85 19.69 23.85
C MET A 252 16.66 19.46 22.91
N THR A 253 15.45 19.47 23.45
CA THR A 253 14.21 19.30 22.67
C THR A 253 14.05 20.43 21.66
N GLY A 254 14.34 21.69 22.05
CA GLY A 254 14.31 22.83 21.16
C GLY A 254 15.27 22.71 19.98
N ALA A 255 16.50 22.24 20.22
CA ALA A 255 17.48 22.02 19.16
C ALA A 255 16.99 20.96 18.14
N VAL A 256 16.49 19.81 18.64
CA VAL A 256 15.95 18.75 17.77
C VAL A 256 14.70 19.23 17.02
N ALA A 257 13.85 20.03 17.66
CA ALA A 257 12.63 20.57 17.07
C ALA A 257 12.90 21.54 15.89
N ILE A 258 14.08 22.15 15.79
CA ILE A 258 14.47 23.00 14.66
C ILE A 258 15.14 22.18 13.55
N ILE A 259 15.98 21.21 13.91
CA ILE A 259 16.72 20.39 12.95
C ILE A 259 15.77 19.43 12.21
N LEU A 260 14.82 18.82 12.93
CA LEU A 260 13.95 17.79 12.38
C LEU A 260 13.04 18.28 11.24
N PRO A 261 12.32 19.41 11.35
CA PRO A 261 11.51 19.94 10.24
C PRO A 261 12.33 20.26 9.00
N THR A 262 13.54 20.80 9.18
CA THR A 262 14.45 21.13 8.07
C THR A 262 14.76 19.88 7.23
N ILE A 263 15.07 18.77 7.90
CA ILE A 263 15.34 17.48 7.25
C ILE A 263 14.08 16.92 6.59
N ILE A 264 12.92 17.04 7.22
CA ILE A 264 11.64 16.59 6.64
C ILE A 264 11.33 17.37 5.36
N VAL A 265 11.54 18.70 5.33
CA VAL A 265 11.32 19.52 4.14
C VAL A 265 12.23 19.10 2.99
N ILE A 266 13.53 18.92 3.25
CA ILE A 266 14.47 18.46 2.23
C ILE A 266 14.12 17.03 1.77
N GLY A 267 13.82 16.14 2.71
CA GLY A 267 13.47 14.75 2.43
C GLY A 267 12.19 14.61 1.61
N THR A 268 11.18 15.43 1.87
CA THR A 268 9.91 15.43 1.11
C THR A 268 10.11 15.95 -0.32
N PHE A 269 10.97 16.94 -0.53
CA PHE A 269 11.33 17.41 -1.87
C PHE A 269 11.99 16.30 -2.70
N PHE A 270 13.02 15.65 -2.18
CA PHE A 270 13.67 14.50 -2.82
C PHE A 270 12.69 13.33 -3.02
N GLY A 271 11.84 13.05 -2.02
CA GLY A 271 10.81 12.02 -2.10
C GLY A 271 9.80 12.28 -3.23
N SER A 272 9.43 13.54 -3.48
CA SER A 272 8.54 13.88 -4.59
C SER A 272 9.16 13.58 -5.96
N ILE A 273 10.46 13.86 -6.13
CA ILE A 273 11.19 13.55 -7.37
C ILE A 273 11.20 12.03 -7.59
N LEU A 274 11.47 11.28 -6.52
CA LEU A 274 11.54 9.82 -6.56
C LEU A 274 10.18 9.18 -6.86
N ARG A 275 9.09 9.74 -6.31
CA ARG A 275 7.72 9.33 -6.62
C ARG A 275 7.36 9.54 -8.09
N LYS A 276 7.74 10.67 -8.69
CA LYS A 276 7.55 10.91 -10.14
C LYS A 276 8.29 9.88 -10.98
N LEU A 277 9.55 9.59 -10.63
CA LEU A 277 10.34 8.59 -11.32
C LEU A 277 9.75 7.17 -11.16
N SER A 278 9.23 6.85 -9.97
CA SER A 278 8.52 5.60 -9.70
C SER A 278 7.26 5.47 -10.55
N LYS A 279 6.51 6.56 -10.72
CA LYS A 279 5.31 6.56 -11.58
C LYS A 279 5.67 6.28 -13.04
N LEU A 280 6.69 6.95 -13.57
CA LEU A 280 7.18 6.71 -14.94
C LEU A 280 7.67 5.27 -15.14
N ALA A 281 8.39 4.72 -14.16
CA ALA A 281 8.85 3.33 -14.21
C ALA A 281 7.66 2.35 -14.23
N GLN A 282 6.64 2.60 -13.39
CA GLN A 282 5.43 1.78 -13.33
C GLN A 282 4.63 1.86 -14.63
N GLU A 283 4.44 3.04 -15.20
CA GLU A 283 3.75 3.23 -16.49
C GLU A 283 4.46 2.46 -17.61
N GLN A 284 5.80 2.48 -17.63
CA GLN A 284 6.58 1.71 -18.60
C GLN A 284 6.43 0.20 -18.39
N GLY A 285 6.32 -0.27 -17.14
CA GLY A 285 6.02 -1.68 -16.84
C GLY A 285 4.60 -2.10 -17.22
N THR A 286 3.63 -1.19 -17.14
CA THR A 286 2.27 -1.43 -17.65
C THR A 286 2.28 -1.63 -19.17
N LYS A 287 3.09 -0.87 -19.93
CA LYS A 287 3.19 -1.06 -21.39
C LYS A 287 3.71 -2.45 -21.77
N SER A 288 4.75 -2.95 -21.10
CA SER A 288 5.25 -4.30 -21.38
C SER A 288 4.20 -5.37 -21.04
N THR A 289 3.44 -5.16 -19.96
CA THR A 289 2.33 -6.04 -19.58
C THR A 289 1.22 -6.05 -20.65
N ILE A 290 0.85 -4.88 -21.17
CA ILE A 290 -0.15 -4.75 -22.25
C ILE A 290 0.30 -5.50 -23.51
N ILE A 291 1.58 -5.38 -23.91
CA ILE A 291 2.11 -6.11 -25.06
C ILE A 291 2.05 -7.62 -24.82
N ALA A 292 2.43 -8.08 -23.62
CA ALA A 292 2.34 -9.50 -23.28
C ALA A 292 0.89 -10.01 -23.34
N GLU A 293 -0.06 -9.25 -22.79
CA GLU A 293 -1.50 -9.59 -22.87
C GLU A 293 -2.00 -9.64 -24.32
N GLU A 294 -1.62 -8.67 -25.16
CA GLU A 294 -1.99 -8.62 -26.57
C GLU A 294 -1.45 -9.82 -27.36
N VAL A 295 -0.16 -10.14 -27.19
CA VAL A 295 0.53 -11.22 -27.89
C VAL A 295 0.02 -12.60 -27.44
N ILE A 296 -0.11 -12.81 -26.13
CA ILE A 296 -0.59 -14.10 -25.58
C ILE A 296 -2.08 -14.28 -25.90
N GLY A 297 -2.89 -13.23 -25.75
CA GLY A 297 -4.31 -13.26 -26.08
C GLY A 297 -4.57 -13.56 -27.57
N ASN A 298 -3.69 -13.07 -28.46
CA ASN A 298 -3.81 -13.24 -29.91
C ASN A 298 -2.77 -14.21 -30.49
N MET A 299 -2.32 -15.20 -29.73
CA MET A 299 -1.25 -16.12 -30.14
C MET A 299 -1.53 -16.84 -31.47
N ARG A 300 -2.81 -17.08 -31.81
CA ARG A 300 -3.21 -17.65 -33.10
C ARG A 300 -2.83 -16.74 -34.28
N THR A 301 -3.03 -15.43 -34.13
CA THR A 301 -2.69 -14.43 -35.14
C THR A 301 -1.17 -14.32 -35.29
N VAL A 302 -0.44 -14.27 -34.17
CA VAL A 302 1.03 -14.21 -34.17
C VAL A 302 1.63 -15.40 -34.92
N ARG A 303 1.10 -16.62 -34.69
CA ARG A 303 1.51 -17.83 -35.41
C ARG A 303 1.13 -17.82 -36.88
N ALA A 304 -0.04 -17.25 -37.23
CA ALA A 304 -0.47 -17.15 -38.63
C ALA A 304 0.50 -16.28 -39.46
N PHE A 305 1.14 -15.28 -38.84
CA PHE A 305 2.15 -14.43 -39.46
C PHE A 305 3.61 -14.85 -39.15
N ALA A 306 3.83 -15.98 -38.46
CA ALA A 306 5.17 -16.45 -38.02
C ALA A 306 6.05 -15.33 -37.41
N SER A 307 5.43 -14.48 -36.59
CA SER A 307 6.04 -13.24 -36.06
C SER A 307 6.49 -13.37 -34.60
N GLU A 308 6.73 -14.59 -34.10
CA GLU A 308 7.10 -14.83 -32.70
C GLU A 308 8.41 -14.14 -32.30
N SER A 309 9.42 -14.16 -33.18
CA SER A 309 10.70 -13.49 -32.92
C SER A 309 10.55 -11.97 -32.86
N THR A 310 9.71 -11.41 -33.73
CA THR A 310 9.46 -9.96 -33.81
C THR A 310 8.76 -9.45 -32.56
N GLU A 311 7.74 -10.16 -32.08
CA GLU A 311 7.06 -9.80 -30.84
C GLU A 311 7.96 -10.00 -29.61
N CYS A 312 8.84 -11.02 -29.61
CA CYS A 312 9.87 -11.17 -28.57
C CYS A 312 10.83 -9.97 -28.54
N GLU A 313 11.29 -9.47 -29.69
CA GLU A 313 12.18 -8.31 -29.77
C GLU A 313 11.48 -7.01 -29.33
N ARG A 314 10.22 -6.83 -29.72
CA ARG A 314 9.37 -5.72 -29.25
C ARG A 314 9.21 -5.75 -27.73
N PHE A 315 8.96 -6.91 -27.15
CA PHE A 315 8.83 -7.08 -25.71
C PHE A 315 10.16 -6.84 -24.99
N LEU A 316 11.28 -7.33 -25.54
CA LEU A 316 12.62 -7.11 -24.99
C LEU A 316 12.97 -5.61 -24.94
N THR A 317 12.68 -4.85 -25.99
CA THR A 317 12.92 -3.40 -26.05
C THR A 317 12.20 -2.66 -24.93
N GLU A 318 10.93 -3.00 -24.68
CA GLU A 318 10.13 -2.38 -23.62
C GLU A 318 10.61 -2.79 -22.22
N ILE A 319 11.05 -4.04 -22.05
CA ILE A 319 11.68 -4.50 -20.80
C ILE A 319 12.99 -3.77 -20.53
N GLU A 320 13.84 -3.56 -21.54
CA GLU A 320 15.10 -2.84 -21.36
C GLU A 320 14.85 -1.39 -20.95
N ASN A 321 13.89 -0.71 -21.58
CA ASN A 321 13.46 0.63 -21.21
C ASN A 321 12.92 0.69 -19.78
N ASN A 322 12.07 -0.27 -19.40
CA ASN A 322 11.59 -0.42 -18.02
C ASN A 322 12.76 -0.65 -17.05
N GLY A 323 13.70 -1.52 -17.40
CA GLY A 323 14.89 -1.83 -16.63
C GLY A 323 15.80 -0.62 -16.42
N LEU A 324 15.99 0.24 -17.42
CA LEU A 324 16.75 1.49 -17.31
C LEU A 324 16.09 2.47 -16.32
N LEU A 325 14.77 2.62 -16.38
CA LEU A 325 14.01 3.45 -15.43
C LEU A 325 14.10 2.90 -14.01
N HIS A 326 13.95 1.59 -13.81
CA HIS A 326 14.10 0.97 -12.49
C HIS A 326 15.53 1.03 -11.95
N LYS A 327 16.55 0.94 -12.80
CA LYS A 327 17.95 1.18 -12.40
C LYS A 327 18.14 2.62 -11.91
N LYS A 328 17.66 3.61 -12.67
CA LYS A 328 17.73 5.04 -12.28
C LYS A 328 16.97 5.29 -10.97
N LEU A 329 15.80 4.68 -10.81
CA LEU A 329 15.02 4.72 -9.57
C LEU A 329 15.78 4.08 -8.42
N GLY A 330 16.39 2.92 -8.64
CA GLY A 330 17.20 2.19 -7.65
C GLY A 330 18.40 3.01 -7.18
N TYR A 331 19.13 3.67 -8.09
CA TYR A 331 20.20 4.60 -7.72
C TYR A 331 19.67 5.79 -6.91
N GLY A 332 18.53 6.36 -7.30
CA GLY A 332 17.88 7.45 -6.57
C GLY A 332 17.45 7.04 -5.15
N ILE A 333 16.83 5.87 -5.00
CA ILE A 333 16.44 5.29 -3.70
C ILE A 333 17.69 5.01 -2.86
N GLY A 334 18.73 4.42 -3.46
CA GLY A 334 19.98 4.12 -2.76
C GLY A 334 20.66 5.38 -2.23
N LEU A 335 20.79 6.42 -3.06
CA LEU A 335 21.37 7.70 -2.65
C LEU A 335 20.54 8.38 -1.56
N PHE A 336 19.21 8.37 -1.70
CA PHE A 336 18.30 8.93 -0.72
C PHE A 336 18.39 8.21 0.62
N GLN A 337 18.41 6.87 0.61
CA GLN A 337 18.51 6.04 1.81
C GLN A 337 19.87 6.22 2.50
N ALA A 338 20.97 6.24 1.73
CA ALA A 338 22.31 6.48 2.26
C ALA A 338 22.41 7.87 2.91
N SER A 339 21.95 8.92 2.20
CA SER A 339 21.94 10.29 2.71
C SER A 339 21.09 10.40 3.97
N SER A 340 19.86 9.85 3.94
CA SER A 340 18.95 9.86 5.10
C SER A 340 19.55 9.15 6.31
N ASN A 341 20.24 8.02 6.10
CA ASN A 341 20.90 7.28 7.18
C ASN A 341 22.03 8.11 7.81
N VAL A 342 22.86 8.76 6.99
CA VAL A 342 23.92 9.67 7.47
C VAL A 342 23.34 10.85 8.25
N PHE A 343 22.30 11.51 7.72
CA PHE A 343 21.66 12.63 8.42
C PHE A 343 21.04 12.20 9.75
N LEU A 344 20.29 11.09 9.78
CA LEU A 344 19.64 10.60 10.99
C LEU A 344 20.65 10.21 12.08
N ASN A 345 21.70 9.46 11.72
CA ASN A 345 22.77 9.14 12.68
C ASN A 345 23.56 10.40 13.09
N GLY A 346 23.72 11.35 12.17
CA GLY A 346 24.32 12.66 12.43
C GLY A 346 23.55 13.46 13.47
N ILE A 347 22.20 13.42 13.47
CA ILE A 347 21.37 14.04 14.52
C ILE A 347 21.67 13.40 15.88
N VAL A 348 21.79 12.07 15.95
CA VAL A 348 22.11 11.36 17.20
C VAL A 348 23.48 11.81 17.71
N LEU A 349 24.50 11.86 16.85
CA LEU A 349 25.84 12.37 17.18
C LEU A 349 25.80 13.84 17.66
N GLY A 350 25.10 14.71 16.94
CA GLY A 350 24.94 16.12 17.31
C GLY A 350 24.25 16.27 18.67
N THR A 351 23.24 15.44 18.94
CA THR A 351 22.53 15.39 20.23
C THR A 351 23.47 14.95 21.35
N ILE A 352 24.37 13.99 21.12
CA ILE A 352 25.39 13.58 22.10
C ILE A 352 26.35 14.73 22.40
N ILE A 353 26.81 15.47 21.39
CA ILE A 353 27.74 16.61 21.58
C ILE A 353 27.06 17.72 22.38
N LEU A 354 25.84 18.11 21.99
CA LEU A 354 25.05 19.13 22.70
C LEU A 354 24.71 18.67 24.12
N GLY A 355 24.31 17.41 24.29
CA GLY A 355 24.05 16.82 25.60
C GLY A 355 25.28 16.80 26.49
N GLY A 356 26.45 16.46 25.95
CA GLY A 356 27.72 16.49 26.65
C GLY A 356 28.14 17.90 27.10
N GLN A 357 27.86 18.92 26.29
CA GLN A 357 28.04 20.32 26.70
C GLN A 357 27.07 20.72 27.81
N LEU A 358 25.81 20.30 27.73
CA LEU A 358 24.79 20.59 28.77
C LEU A 358 25.07 19.87 30.09
N MET A 359 25.73 18.71 30.05
CA MET A 359 26.18 18.03 31.27
C MET A 359 27.21 18.86 32.05
N THR A 360 28.01 19.71 31.39
CA THR A 360 28.99 20.56 32.08
C THR A 360 28.42 21.91 32.52
N THR A 361 27.37 22.42 31.85
CA THR A 361 26.80 23.75 32.14
C THR A 361 25.54 23.73 33.00
N THR A 362 24.66 22.73 32.86
CA THR A 362 23.30 22.73 33.46
C THR A 362 23.03 21.56 34.42
N ASN A 363 24.07 20.88 34.93
CA ASN A 363 23.95 19.73 35.85
C ASN A 363 23.01 18.61 35.34
N LEU A 364 23.02 18.34 34.04
CA LEU A 364 22.24 17.26 33.43
C LEU A 364 22.88 15.91 33.80
N ASP A 365 22.09 14.99 34.36
CA ASP A 365 22.60 13.69 34.84
C ASP A 365 22.90 12.77 33.64
N PRO A 366 24.04 12.04 33.57
CA PRO A 366 24.35 11.18 32.43
C PRO A 366 23.23 10.20 32.01
N GLY A 367 22.42 9.70 32.95
CA GLY A 367 21.27 8.87 32.61
C GLY A 367 20.10 9.64 32.00
N GLN A 368 19.92 10.94 32.29
CA GLN A 368 18.93 11.77 31.57
C GLN A 368 19.32 11.89 30.10
N LEU A 369 20.61 12.08 29.81
CA LEU A 369 21.12 12.07 28.43
C LEU A 369 20.85 10.73 27.74
N MET A 370 21.12 9.61 28.42
CA MET A 370 20.86 8.29 27.85
C MET A 370 19.36 8.04 27.60
N SER A 371 18.49 8.44 28.55
CA SER A 371 17.03 8.37 28.35
C SER A 371 16.60 9.19 27.14
N PHE A 372 17.12 10.41 27.02
CA PHE A 372 16.82 11.30 25.90
C PHE A 372 17.18 10.67 24.56
N LEU A 373 18.37 10.06 24.45
CA LEU A 373 18.81 9.37 23.23
C LEU A 373 17.93 8.15 22.91
N MET A 374 17.59 7.33 23.91
CA MET A 374 16.73 6.15 23.73
C MET A 374 15.30 6.55 23.31
N VAL A 375 14.72 7.57 23.94
CA VAL A 375 13.39 8.09 23.58
C VAL A 375 13.42 8.71 22.17
N THR A 376 14.49 9.42 21.81
CA THR A 376 14.66 9.98 20.45
C THR A 376 14.74 8.88 19.39
N GLN A 377 15.50 7.81 19.63
CA GLN A 377 15.55 6.64 18.74
C GLN A 377 14.20 5.93 18.62
N MET A 378 13.49 5.79 19.75
CA MET A 378 12.13 5.23 19.75
C MET A 378 11.20 6.08 18.87
N LEU A 379 11.21 7.40 19.03
CA LEU A 379 10.40 8.33 18.23
C LEU A 379 10.74 8.24 16.74
N GLN A 380 12.02 8.17 16.39
CA GLN A 380 12.46 7.97 15.01
C GLN A 380 11.87 6.69 14.41
N HIS A 381 11.91 5.58 15.15
CA HIS A 381 11.32 4.31 14.70
C HIS A 381 9.79 4.40 14.59
N SER A 382 9.11 4.97 15.59
CA SER A 382 7.65 5.13 15.58
C SER A 382 7.17 6.01 14.43
N LEU A 383 7.90 7.07 14.08
CA LEU A 383 7.59 7.94 12.94
C LEU A 383 7.70 7.18 11.60
N GLY A 384 8.78 6.40 11.42
CA GLY A 384 8.96 5.55 10.24
C GLY A 384 7.83 4.52 10.10
N GLN A 385 7.48 3.83 11.19
CA GLN A 385 6.37 2.87 11.20
C GLN A 385 5.02 3.54 10.95
N PHE A 386 4.78 4.74 11.49
CA PHE A 386 3.57 5.51 11.21
C PHE A 386 3.44 5.87 9.72
N SER A 387 4.55 6.24 9.06
CA SER A 387 4.55 6.49 7.61
C SER A 387 4.20 5.23 6.80
N LEU A 388 4.70 4.06 7.18
CA LEU A 388 4.35 2.79 6.52
C LEU A 388 2.88 2.43 6.76
N LEU A 389 2.39 2.67 7.97
CA LEU A 389 1.02 2.43 8.37
C LEU A 389 0.01 3.20 7.53
N PHE A 390 0.34 4.44 7.15
CA PHE A 390 -0.52 5.23 6.28
C PHE A 390 -0.76 4.54 4.92
N GLY A 391 0.25 3.86 4.38
CA GLY A 391 0.09 3.04 3.17
C GLY A 391 -0.87 1.88 3.38
N HIS A 392 -0.77 1.18 4.51
CA HIS A 392 -1.72 0.12 4.88
C HIS A 392 -3.13 0.65 5.09
N TYR A 393 -3.28 1.83 5.69
CA TYR A 393 -4.57 2.49 5.85
C TYR A 393 -5.24 2.75 4.49
N VAL A 394 -4.54 3.38 3.55
CA VAL A 394 -5.06 3.65 2.20
C VAL A 394 -5.42 2.35 1.48
N LYS A 395 -4.56 1.33 1.57
CA LYS A 395 -4.82 0.02 0.97
C LYS A 395 -6.08 -0.63 1.56
N GLY A 396 -6.23 -0.60 2.88
CA GLY A 396 -7.37 -1.16 3.59
C GLY A 396 -8.68 -0.47 3.24
N VAL A 397 -8.70 0.87 3.26
CA VAL A 397 -9.89 1.66 2.90
C VAL A 397 -10.30 1.41 1.45
N SER A 398 -9.34 1.34 0.52
CA SER A 398 -9.60 1.04 -0.89
C SER A 398 -10.20 -0.35 -1.10
N ALA A 399 -9.64 -1.38 -0.46
CA ALA A 399 -10.16 -2.75 -0.53
C ALA A 399 -11.55 -2.87 0.10
N GLY A 400 -11.75 -2.27 1.27
CA GLY A 400 -13.04 -2.28 1.95
C GLY A 400 -14.13 -1.51 1.20
N SER A 401 -13.78 -0.41 0.53
CA SER A 401 -14.71 0.33 -0.34
C SER A 401 -15.23 -0.55 -1.49
N ARG A 402 -14.35 -1.30 -2.18
CA ARG A 402 -14.75 -2.26 -3.22
C ARG A 402 -15.62 -3.42 -2.71
N ILE A 403 -15.39 -3.86 -1.48
CA ILE A 403 -16.21 -4.89 -0.84
C ILE A 403 -17.60 -4.35 -0.53
N PHE A 404 -17.68 -3.17 0.09
CA PHE A 404 -18.96 -2.56 0.44
C PHE A 404 -19.77 -2.15 -0.79
N GLU A 405 -19.12 -1.73 -1.87
CA GLU A 405 -19.77 -1.52 -3.17
C GLU A 405 -20.59 -2.75 -3.60
N TYR A 406 -20.04 -3.96 -3.47
CA TYR A 406 -20.73 -5.19 -3.88
C TYR A 406 -21.76 -5.66 -2.85
N ILE A 407 -21.50 -5.46 -1.56
CA ILE A 407 -22.46 -5.79 -0.50
C ILE A 407 -23.69 -4.88 -0.56
N ASN A 408 -23.50 -3.61 -0.93
CA ASN A 408 -24.56 -2.60 -0.96
C ASN A 408 -25.36 -2.61 -2.27
N LYS A 409 -24.90 -3.36 -3.28
CA LYS A 409 -25.54 -3.40 -4.57
C LYS A 409 -26.85 -4.19 -4.49
N SER A 410 -27.98 -3.51 -4.55
CA SER A 410 -29.29 -4.15 -4.67
C SER A 410 -29.46 -4.77 -6.07
N PRO A 411 -29.99 -6.00 -6.18
CA PRO A 411 -30.33 -6.56 -7.49
C PRO A 411 -31.48 -5.78 -8.12
N LYS A 412 -31.50 -5.59 -9.45
CA LYS A 412 -32.64 -4.92 -10.12
C LYS A 412 -33.86 -5.84 -10.19
N THR A 413 -33.65 -7.15 -10.24
CA THR A 413 -34.71 -8.16 -10.18
C THR A 413 -34.74 -8.84 -8.82
N LEU A 414 -35.88 -8.77 -8.14
CA LEU A 414 -36.08 -9.38 -6.83
C LEU A 414 -36.26 -10.90 -6.99
N ILE A 415 -35.38 -11.70 -6.37
CA ILE A 415 -35.38 -13.17 -6.52
C ILE A 415 -36.51 -13.84 -5.73
N ASN A 416 -36.87 -13.26 -4.59
CA ASN A 416 -37.85 -13.85 -3.66
C ASN A 416 -39.18 -13.09 -3.62
N GLU A 417 -39.40 -12.15 -4.55
CA GLU A 417 -40.66 -11.42 -4.63
C GLU A 417 -41.44 -11.88 -5.86
N GLY A 418 -42.66 -12.37 -5.61
CA GLY A 418 -43.54 -12.88 -6.65
C GLY A 418 -44.84 -13.42 -6.07
N ILE A 419 -45.82 -13.63 -6.94
CA ILE A 419 -47.10 -14.23 -6.57
C ILE A 419 -47.03 -15.73 -6.86
N GLN A 420 -47.23 -16.55 -5.83
CA GLN A 420 -47.35 -18.00 -6.02
C GLN A 420 -48.79 -18.33 -6.42
N ILE A 421 -48.97 -18.84 -7.64
CA ILE A 421 -50.28 -19.25 -8.13
C ILE A 421 -50.64 -20.61 -7.51
N PRO A 422 -51.81 -20.75 -6.85
CA PRO A 422 -52.24 -22.02 -6.28
C PRO A 422 -52.42 -23.10 -7.37
N HIS A 423 -52.11 -24.35 -7.02
CA HIS A 423 -52.13 -25.47 -7.98
C HIS A 423 -53.50 -25.66 -8.67
N HIS A 424 -54.60 -25.30 -8.02
CA HIS A 424 -55.96 -25.44 -8.59
C HIS A 424 -56.32 -24.33 -9.60
N SER A 425 -55.62 -23.19 -9.56
CA SER A 425 -55.83 -22.05 -10.46
C SER A 425 -54.75 -21.92 -11.53
N PHE A 426 -53.70 -22.73 -11.46
CA PHE A 426 -52.60 -22.69 -12.41
C PHE A 426 -53.02 -23.26 -13.77
N LYS A 427 -53.03 -22.40 -14.79
CA LYS A 427 -53.13 -22.81 -16.19
C LYS A 427 -51.75 -22.65 -16.84
N PRO A 428 -51.17 -23.70 -17.45
CA PRO A 428 -49.83 -23.65 -18.05
C PRO A 428 -49.84 -23.00 -19.45
N GLU A 429 -50.49 -21.85 -19.60
CA GLU A 429 -50.53 -21.08 -20.84
C GLU A 429 -49.48 -19.96 -20.77
N ILE A 430 -48.52 -19.97 -21.69
CA ILE A 430 -47.47 -18.93 -21.82
C ILE A 430 -47.74 -18.18 -23.12
N GLU A 431 -47.97 -16.87 -23.01
CA GLU A 431 -48.24 -15.99 -24.14
C GLU A 431 -47.16 -14.92 -24.21
N PHE A 432 -46.56 -14.72 -25.38
CA PHE A 432 -45.61 -13.64 -25.64
C PHE A 432 -46.31 -12.59 -26.51
N LYS A 433 -46.46 -11.35 -26.01
CA LYS A 433 -47.10 -10.23 -26.74
C LYS A 433 -46.13 -9.08 -26.95
N ASP A 434 -45.96 -8.65 -28.20
CA ASP A 434 -45.18 -7.46 -28.60
C ASP A 434 -43.80 -7.36 -27.93
N ILE A 435 -43.05 -8.46 -27.93
CA ILE A 435 -41.77 -8.54 -27.19
C ILE A 435 -40.62 -8.10 -28.06
N THR A 436 -39.90 -7.10 -27.58
CA THR A 436 -38.59 -6.69 -28.09
C THR A 436 -37.52 -6.95 -27.04
N PHE A 437 -36.47 -7.70 -27.39
CA PHE A 437 -35.37 -8.02 -26.47
C PHE A 437 -34.00 -7.83 -27.12
N SER A 438 -33.08 -7.24 -26.34
CA SER A 438 -31.66 -7.12 -26.65
C SER A 438 -30.83 -7.43 -25.41
N TYR A 439 -29.68 -8.08 -25.58
CA TYR A 439 -28.78 -8.37 -24.48
C TYR A 439 -28.14 -7.09 -23.95
N PRO A 440 -28.02 -6.92 -22.62
CA PRO A 440 -27.41 -5.72 -22.02
C PRO A 440 -25.96 -5.47 -22.43
N THR A 441 -25.22 -6.51 -22.82
CA THR A 441 -23.83 -6.42 -23.32
C THR A 441 -23.75 -5.91 -24.76
N ARG A 442 -24.84 -5.98 -25.53
CA ARG A 442 -24.94 -5.51 -26.93
C ARG A 442 -26.30 -4.88 -27.21
N PRO A 443 -26.61 -3.72 -26.60
CA PRO A 443 -27.94 -3.11 -26.68
C PRO A 443 -28.35 -2.70 -28.10
N GLU A 444 -27.37 -2.48 -28.99
CA GLU A 444 -27.64 -2.11 -30.39
C GLU A 444 -28.08 -3.30 -31.25
N GLN A 445 -27.88 -4.53 -30.78
CA GLN A 445 -28.27 -5.73 -31.51
C GLN A 445 -29.58 -6.27 -30.95
N VAL A 446 -30.70 -5.96 -31.60
CA VAL A 446 -32.01 -6.54 -31.25
C VAL A 446 -32.02 -8.01 -31.67
N ILE A 447 -32.33 -8.91 -30.73
CA ILE A 447 -32.32 -10.36 -30.95
C ILE A 447 -33.72 -10.89 -31.22
N LEU A 448 -34.72 -10.39 -30.49
CA LEU A 448 -36.11 -10.80 -30.63
C LEU A 448 -36.96 -9.58 -30.93
N THR A 449 -37.81 -9.70 -31.94
CA THR A 449 -38.89 -8.78 -32.26
C THR A 449 -40.06 -9.65 -32.69
N LEU A 450 -40.98 -9.90 -31.77
CA LEU A 450 -42.21 -10.65 -32.03
C LEU A 450 -43.35 -9.64 -32.09
N LEU A 451 -43.90 -9.46 -33.30
CA LEU A 451 -45.11 -8.67 -33.59
C LEU A 451 -46.39 -9.48 -33.33
#